data_AF-A0A552LRB1-F1
#
_entry.id   AF-A0A552LRB1-F1
#
_cell.length_a   1.000
_cell.length_b   1.000
_cell.length_c   1.000
_cell.angle_alpha   90.00
_cell.angle_beta   90.00
_cell.angle_gamma   90.00
#
_symmetry.space_group_name_H-M   'P 1'
#
loop_
_entity.id
_entity.type
_entity.pdbx_description
1 polymer ?
#
loop_
_entity_poly.entity_id
_entity_poly.type
_entity_poly.pdbx_seq_one_letter_code
_entity_poly.pdbx_strand_id
1 'polypeptide(L)' 'INLSQMRAVDSQRIKNKQGVLEDVYWEEIEKAVCIQLGFSLAFKSS' A
#
# COMPACT_ATOMS: atom_id res chain seq x y z
N ILE A 1 8.10 0.08 4.33
CA ILE A 1 7.14 -1.02 4.05
C ILE A 1 7.59 -1.72 2.77
N ASN A 2 7.58 -3.06 2.69
CA ASN A 2 7.98 -3.79 1.48
C ASN A 2 6.75 -4.23 0.66
N LEU A 3 6.45 -3.52 -0.43
CA LEU A 3 5.27 -3.76 -1.25
C LEU A 3 5.36 -5.02 -2.13
N SER A 4 6.56 -5.54 -2.41
CA SER A 4 6.74 -6.79 -3.15
C SER A 4 6.17 -8.01 -2.40
N GLN A 5 5.91 -7.86 -1.10
CA GLN A 5 5.37 -8.90 -0.21
C GLN A 5 3.90 -8.65 0.16
N MET A 6 3.22 -7.71 -0.52
CA MET A 6 1.80 -7.45 -0.29
C MET A 6 0.97 -8.69 -0.61
N ARG A 7 0.02 -9.03 0.27
CA ARG A 7 -0.83 -10.21 0.12
C ARG A 7 -2.20 -9.99 0.73
N ALA A 8 -3.22 -10.61 0.13
CA ALA A 8 -4.51 -10.75 0.76
C ALA A 8 -4.42 -11.74 1.93
N VAL A 9 -5.03 -11.41 3.06
CA VAL A 9 -5.10 -12.28 4.23
C VAL A 9 -6.52 -12.26 4.80
N ASP A 10 -6.94 -13.39 5.36
CA ASP A 10 -8.16 -13.45 6.16
C ASP A 10 -7.97 -12.66 7.47
N SER A 11 -9.04 -12.02 7.96
CA SER A 11 -9.00 -11.21 9.17
C SER A 11 -8.63 -12.01 10.42
N GLN A 12 -8.93 -13.31 10.46
CA GLN A 12 -8.56 -14.21 11.56
C GLN A 12 -7.03 -14.35 11.72
N ARG A 13 -6.24 -14.03 10.68
CA ARG A 13 -4.77 -14.06 10.76
C ARG A 13 -4.19 -12.84 11.49
N ILE A 14 -4.98 -11.78 11.68
CA ILE A 14 -4.56 -10.56 12.35
C ILE A 14 -4.79 -10.72 13.85
N LYS A 15 -3.71 -10.79 14.62
CA LYS A 15 -3.78 -11.03 16.07
C LYS A 15 -4.16 -9.77 16.84
N ASN A 16 -3.39 -8.69 16.64
CA ASN A 16 -3.50 -7.46 17.42
C ASN A 16 -3.12 -6.24 16.56
N LYS A 17 -3.75 -5.09 16.81
CA LYS A 17 -3.36 -3.80 16.23
C LYS A 17 -2.08 -3.30 16.92
N GLN A 18 -1.05 -2.98 16.14
CA GLN A 18 0.23 -2.46 16.67
C GLN A 18 0.32 -0.93 16.69
N GLY A 19 -0.50 -0.26 15.89
CA GLY A 19 -0.48 1.20 15.75
C GLY A 19 -1.27 1.64 14.52
N VAL A 20 -1.14 2.91 14.16
CA VAL A 20 -1.66 3.51 12.92
C VAL A 20 -0.52 4.31 12.31
N LEU A 21 -0.35 4.22 10.99
CA LEU A 21 0.59 5.06 10.27
C LEU A 21 0.08 6.50 10.21
N GLU A 22 0.99 7.46 10.30
CA GLU A 22 0.67 8.88 10.16
C GLU A 22 0.11 9.20 8.77
N ASP A 23 -0.80 10.17 8.70
CA ASP A 23 -1.54 10.47 7.49
C ASP A 23 -0.64 10.87 6.31
N VAL A 24 0.48 11.52 6.62
CA VAL A 24 1.48 12.00 5.65
C VAL A 24 2.08 10.89 4.79
N TYR A 25 2.06 9.64 5.23
CA TYR A 25 2.68 8.53 4.51
C TYR A 25 1.75 7.86 3.49
N TRP A 26 0.43 8.06 3.57
CA TRP A 26 -0.51 7.30 2.73
C TRP A 26 -0.40 7.65 1.25
N GLU A 27 -0.16 8.92 0.91
CA GLU A 27 -0.01 9.36 -0.49
C GLU A 27 1.22 8.68 -1.15
N GLU A 28 2.33 8.58 -0.44
CA GLU A 28 3.54 7.93 -0.94
C GLU A 28 3.34 6.41 -1.06
N ILE A 29 2.64 5.79 -0.11
CA ILE A 29 2.30 4.36 -0.15
C ILE A 29 1.40 4.07 -1.35
N GLU A 30 0.39 4.89 -1.61
CA GLU A 30 -0.51 4.74 -2.77
C GLU A 30 0.27 4.81 -4.08
N LYS A 31 1.10 5.84 -4.27
CA LYS A 31 1.97 5.97 -5.45
C LYS A 31 2.86 4.74 -5.63
N ALA A 32 3.50 4.28 -4.56
CA ALA A 32 4.37 3.11 -4.60
C ALA A 32 3.60 1.81 -4.91
N VAL A 33 2.37 1.65 -4.42
CA VAL A 33 1.48 0.52 -4.75
C VAL A 33 1.12 0.54 -6.24
N CYS A 34 0.72 1.69 -6.79
CA CYS A 34 0.41 1.83 -8.20
C CYS A 34 1.62 1.51 -9.09
N ILE A 35 2.83 1.94 -8.71
CA ILE A 35 4.06 1.59 -9.42
C ILE A 35 4.31 0.07 -9.36
N GLN A 36 4.24 -0.54 -8.17
CA GLN A 36 4.48 -1.97 -7.97
C GLN A 36 3.51 -2.85 -8.78
N LEU A 37 2.26 -2.41 -8.95
CA LEU A 37 1.23 -3.11 -9.71
C LEU A 37 1.26 -2.81 -11.22
N GLY A 38 2.15 -1.92 -11.68
CA GLY A 38 2.22 -1.51 -13.08
C GLY A 38 1.12 -0.54 -13.51
N PHE A 39 0.41 0.07 -12.56
CA PHE A 39 -0.57 1.14 -12.81
C PHE A 39 0.10 2.50 -13.06
N SER A 40 1.38 2.53 -13.44
CA SER A 40 2.13 3.77 -13.69
C SER A 40 1.55 4.62 -14.84
N LEU A 41 0.74 4.03 -15.72
CA LEU A 41 -0.05 4.75 -16.73
C LEU A 41 -1.19 5.59 -16.12
N ALA A 42 -1.66 5.29 -14.91
CA ALA A 42 -2.67 6.09 -14.20
C ALA A 42 -2.15 7.47 -13.79
N PHE A 43 -0.83 7.69 -13.81
CA PHE A 43 -0.19 8.98 -13.54
C PHE A 43 0.22 9.72 -14.82
N LYS A 44 -0.05 9.16 -16.02
CA LYS A 44 0.10 9.87 -17.30
C LYS A 44 -1.23 10.50 -17.72
N SER A 45 -1.53 11.66 -17.14
CA SER A 45 -2.46 12.62 -17.74
C SER A 45 -2.28 14.01 -17.11
N SER A 46 -1.34 14.78 -17.66
CA SER A 46 -1.47 16.19 -18.06
C SER A 46 -0.21 16.62 -18.80
#